data_AF-E1B6R8-F1
#
_entry.id   AF-E1B6R8-F1
#
_cell.length_a   1.000
_cell.length_b   1.000
_cell.length_c   1.000
_cell.angle_alpha   90.00
_cell.angle_beta   90.00
_cell.angle_gamma   90.00
#
_symmetry.space_group_name_H-M   'P 1'
#
loop_
_entity.id
_entity.type
_entity.pdbx_description
1 polymer ?
#
loop_
_entity_poly.entity_id
_entity_poly.type
_entity_poly.pdbx_seq_one_letter_code
_entity_poly.pdbx_strand_id
1 'polypeptide(L)'
;MASTIYRLITIVSLLSLLHCAYSAAQHRFYLRLTEQPFINLPSDVVAQTVISLIALIYGTSFLANPFLFIKKDQHHDRSCDEALNCPSFITFDNRAKAMSPEFAMLRTLKQQQRQRQNSSRGTHSGRVSEVIQTEEDSADDSQE
;
A
#
# COMPACT_ATOMS: atom_id res chain seq x y z
N MET A 1 5.82 12.57 -22.14
CA MET A 1 6.68 13.09 -23.22
C MET A 1 7.55 14.27 -22.80
N ALA A 2 7.01 15.30 -22.14
CA ALA A 2 7.83 16.46 -21.73
C ALA A 2 8.99 16.09 -20.79
N SER A 3 8.74 15.26 -19.77
CA SER A 3 9.77 14.88 -18.80
C SER A 3 10.95 14.11 -19.41
N THR A 4 10.72 13.30 -20.46
CA THR A 4 11.81 12.60 -21.14
C THR A 4 12.69 13.54 -21.93
N ILE A 5 12.11 14.58 -22.57
CA ILE A 5 12.87 15.61 -23.29
C ILE A 5 13.79 16.38 -22.33
N TYR A 6 13.28 16.84 -21.18
CA TYR A 6 14.11 17.55 -20.19
C TYR A 6 15.23 16.68 -19.62
N ARG A 7 14.99 15.38 -19.42
CA ARG A 7 16.03 14.42 -19.03
C ARG A 7 17.11 14.30 -20.11
N LEU A 8 16.73 14.17 -21.38
CA LEU A 8 17.68 14.13 -22.49
C LEU A 8 18.51 15.41 -22.59
N ILE A 9 17.88 16.59 -22.49
CA ILE A 9 18.58 17.89 -22.47
C ILE A 9 19.58 17.95 -21.31
N THR A 10 19.19 17.48 -20.12
CA THR A 10 20.06 17.43 -18.93
C THR A 10 21.26 16.51 -19.14
N ILE A 11 21.06 15.33 -19.75
CA ILE A 11 22.15 14.39 -20.04
C ILE A 11 23.10 14.96 -21.09
N VAL A 12 22.57 15.50 -22.19
CA VAL A 12 23.38 16.07 -23.27
C VAL A 12 24.18 17.28 -22.80
N SER A 13 23.57 18.18 -22.01
CA SER A 13 24.27 19.33 -21.42
C SER A 13 25.36 18.91 -20.44
N LEU A 14 25.12 17.87 -19.62
CA LEU A 14 26.13 17.32 -18.72
C LEU A 14 27.32 16.71 -19.49
N LEU A 15 27.06 15.93 -20.54
CA LEU A 15 28.11 15.36 -21.40
C LEU A 15 28.91 16.46 -22.12
N SER A 16 28.23 17.50 -22.62
CA SER A 16 28.88 18.65 -23.23
C SER A 16 29.76 19.40 -22.22
N LEU A 17 29.27 19.60 -20.98
CA LEU A 17 30.03 20.26 -19.93
C LEU A 17 31.27 19.45 -19.53
N LEU A 18 31.13 18.12 -19.45
CA LEU A 18 32.24 17.20 -19.19
C LEU A 18 33.28 17.23 -20.31
N HIS A 19 32.84 17.22 -21.57
CA HIS A 19 33.72 17.38 -22.73
C HIS A 19 34.49 18.70 -22.68
N CYS A 20 33.79 19.79 -22.35
CA CYS A 20 34.38 21.11 -22.25
C CYS A 20 35.41 21.21 -21.10
N ALA A 21 35.12 20.59 -19.97
CA ALA A 21 36.05 20.48 -18.84
C ALA A 21 37.29 19.65 -19.21
N TYR A 22 37.12 18.56 -19.98
CA TYR A 22 38.23 17.76 -20.49
C TYR A 22 39.12 18.59 -21.45
N SER A 23 38.53 19.29 -22.42
CA SER A 23 39.26 20.16 -23.34
C SER A 23 40.01 21.28 -22.61
N ALA A 24 39.39 21.91 -21.60
CA ALA A 24 40.03 22.92 -20.77
C ALA A 24 41.19 22.35 -19.93
N ALA A 25 41.03 21.15 -19.35
CA ALA A 25 42.06 20.47 -18.60
C ALA A 25 43.25 20.07 -19.49
N GLN A 26 42.98 19.55 -20.70
CA GLN A 26 44.00 19.21 -21.68
C GLN A 26 44.76 20.46 -22.16
N HIS A 27 44.06 21.54 -22.48
CA HIS A 27 44.69 22.83 -22.83
C HIS A 27 45.57 23.34 -21.69
N ARG A 28 45.10 23.22 -20.44
CA ARG A 28 45.88 23.59 -19.26
C ARG A 28 47.12 22.71 -19.07
N PHE A 29 47.02 21.42 -19.34
CA PHE A 29 48.15 20.49 -19.30
C PHE A 29 49.18 20.78 -20.40
N TYR A 30 48.71 21.06 -21.61
CA TYR A 30 49.56 21.44 -22.74
C TYR A 30 50.39 22.71 -22.45
N LEU A 31 49.75 23.76 -21.93
CA LEU A 31 50.43 25.01 -21.55
C LEU A 31 51.46 24.82 -20.42
N ARG A 32 51.19 23.90 -19.48
CA ARG A 32 52.19 23.54 -18.44
C ARG A 32 53.41 22.86 -19.06
N LEU A 33 53.21 22.02 -20.06
CA LEU A 33 54.28 21.27 -20.72
C LEU A 33 55.13 22.14 -21.65
N THR A 34 54.52 23.17 -22.26
CA THR A 34 55.20 24.08 -23.19
C THR A 34 55.76 25.34 -22.53
N GLU A 35 55.66 25.45 -21.20
CA GLU A 35 56.09 26.63 -20.41
C GLU A 35 55.54 27.97 -20.92
N GLN A 36 54.43 27.96 -21.66
CA GLN A 36 53.84 29.18 -22.19
C GLN A 36 52.99 29.88 -21.13
N PRO A 37 52.99 31.23 -21.09
CA PRO A 37 52.15 31.97 -20.16
C PRO A 37 50.67 31.71 -20.46
N PHE A 38 49.88 31.46 -19.42
CA PHE A 38 48.43 31.32 -19.50
C PHE A 38 47.78 32.68 -19.80
N ILE A 39 47.57 32.99 -21.07
CA ILE A 39 46.98 34.29 -21.45
C ILE A 39 45.46 34.21 -21.51
N ASN A 40 44.89 33.22 -22.22
CA ASN A 40 43.45 33.03 -22.34
C ASN A 40 43.10 31.57 -22.66
N LEU A 41 41.94 31.10 -22.21
CA LEU A 41 41.33 29.87 -22.74
C LEU A 41 40.76 30.17 -24.15
N PRO A 42 40.69 29.16 -25.04
CA PRO A 42 39.99 29.31 -26.31
C PRO A 42 38.57 29.81 -26.04
N SER A 43 38.20 30.95 -26.64
CA SER A 43 36.90 31.59 -26.42
C SER A 43 35.73 30.67 -26.78
N ASP A 44 35.94 29.76 -27.73
CA ASP A 44 35.00 28.71 -28.11
C ASP A 44 34.66 27.77 -26.94
N VAL A 45 35.68 27.28 -26.22
CA VAL A 45 35.50 26.43 -25.02
C VAL A 45 34.76 27.20 -23.93
N VAL A 46 35.07 28.49 -23.75
CA VAL A 46 34.35 29.33 -22.79
C VAL A 46 32.88 29.49 -23.20
N ALA A 47 32.58 29.81 -24.47
CA ALA A 47 31.22 29.93 -24.95
C ALA A 47 30.44 28.61 -24.79
N GLN A 48 31.05 27.47 -25.14
CA GLN A 48 30.45 26.14 -25.00
C GLN A 48 30.18 25.79 -23.53
N THR A 49 31.09 26.11 -22.59
CA THR A 49 30.81 25.92 -21.14
C THR A 49 29.62 26.74 -20.69
N VAL A 50 29.53 28.02 -21.09
CA VAL A 50 28.44 28.91 -20.65
C VAL A 50 27.10 28.42 -21.21
N ILE A 51 27.04 28.08 -22.49
CA ILE A 51 25.81 27.58 -23.13
C ILE A 51 25.37 26.25 -22.50
N SER A 52 26.31 25.30 -22.31
CA SER A 52 25.99 24.01 -21.68
C SER A 52 25.60 24.15 -20.21
N LEU A 53 26.18 25.09 -19.47
CA LEU A 53 25.80 25.39 -18.09
C LEU A 53 24.38 25.97 -18.01
N ILE A 54 24.02 26.92 -18.87
CA ILE A 54 22.67 27.49 -18.93
C ILE A 54 21.66 26.38 -19.27
N ALA A 55 21.96 25.55 -20.27
CA ALA A 55 21.12 24.41 -20.64
C ALA A 55 20.97 23.39 -19.51
N LEU A 56 22.03 23.14 -18.74
CA LEU A 56 22.01 22.24 -17.58
C LEU A 56 21.13 22.80 -16.46
N ILE A 57 21.27 24.08 -16.11
CA ILE A 57 20.43 24.74 -15.11
C ILE A 57 18.96 24.70 -15.54
N TYR A 58 18.68 24.99 -16.80
CA TYR A 58 17.32 24.92 -17.34
C TYR A 58 16.77 23.50 -17.24
N GLY A 59 17.48 22.50 -17.80
CA GLY A 59 17.05 21.09 -17.79
C GLY A 59 16.82 20.54 -16.37
N THR A 60 17.74 20.83 -15.44
CA THR A 60 17.62 20.38 -14.05
C THR A 60 16.47 21.06 -13.30
N SER A 61 16.17 22.33 -13.60
CA SER A 61 15.05 23.05 -12.99
C SER A 61 13.69 22.44 -13.37
N PHE A 62 13.52 21.95 -14.59
CA PHE A 62 12.29 21.23 -15.00
C PHE A 62 12.25 19.78 -14.51
N LEU A 63 13.42 19.20 -14.22
CA LEU A 63 13.51 17.85 -13.65
C LEU A 63 13.24 17.86 -12.15
N ALA A 64 13.48 18.99 -11.47
CA ALA A 64 13.12 19.17 -10.09
C ALA A 64 11.61 18.93 -9.92
N ASN A 65 11.26 18.15 -8.90
CA ASN A 65 9.87 17.92 -8.58
C ASN A 65 9.18 19.25 -8.26
N PRO A 66 7.89 19.40 -8.62
CA PRO A 66 7.14 20.57 -8.24
C PRO A 66 7.23 20.77 -6.72
N PHE A 67 7.36 22.04 -6.30
CA PHE A 67 7.38 22.37 -4.89
C PHE A 67 6.12 21.82 -4.21
N LEU A 68 6.31 20.97 -3.21
CA LEU A 68 5.21 20.49 -2.38
C LEU A 68 4.75 21.65 -1.50
N PHE A 69 3.44 21.93 -1.53
CA PHE A 69 2.86 22.93 -0.65
C PHE A 69 3.00 22.49 0.81
N ILE A 70 3.66 23.31 1.63
CA ILE A 70 3.87 23.04 3.07
C ILE A 70 2.55 23.16 3.86
N LYS A 71 1.51 23.78 3.29
CA LYS A 71 0.19 23.94 3.91
C LYS A 71 -0.63 22.64 3.86
N LYS A 72 -0.42 21.82 4.90
CA LYS A 72 -1.40 21.29 5.87
C LYS A 72 -2.85 21.02 5.44
N ASP A 73 -3.08 20.55 4.22
CA ASP A 73 -4.19 19.63 3.95
C ASP A 73 -3.86 18.76 2.73
N GLN A 74 -2.89 17.85 2.87
CA GLN A 74 -2.65 16.82 1.84
C GLN A 74 -3.89 15.95 1.59
N HIS A 75 -4.95 16.16 2.36
CA HIS A 75 -6.14 15.35 2.33
C HIS A 75 -7.42 16.18 2.44
N HIS A 76 -7.48 17.30 1.70
CA HIS A 76 -8.75 17.99 1.50
C HIS A 76 -9.81 17.04 0.94
N ASP A 77 -9.38 16.05 0.15
CA ASP A 77 -10.24 15.03 -0.43
C ASP A 77 -10.37 13.77 0.45
N ARG A 78 -9.97 13.82 1.74
CA ARG A 78 -10.24 12.70 2.68
C ARG A 78 -11.74 12.69 2.87
N SER A 79 -12.42 11.69 2.30
CA SER A 79 -13.79 11.41 2.72
C SER A 79 -13.80 11.20 4.23
N CYS A 80 -14.87 11.65 4.89
CA CYS A 80 -15.09 11.41 6.31
C CYS A 80 -14.91 9.91 6.64
N ASP A 81 -15.28 9.02 5.72
CA ASP A 81 -15.13 7.57 5.84
C ASP A 81 -13.67 7.12 6.02
N GLU A 82 -12.72 7.75 5.31
CA GLU A 82 -11.29 7.43 5.41
C GLU A 82 -10.69 7.95 6.72
N ALA A 83 -11.19 9.10 7.21
CA ALA A 83 -10.78 9.65 8.50
C ALA A 83 -11.38 8.87 9.70
N LEU A 84 -12.59 8.35 9.53
CA LEU A 84 -13.31 7.55 10.54
C LEU A 84 -12.80 6.11 10.60
N ASN A 85 -12.23 5.59 9.51
CA ASN A 85 -11.60 4.29 9.50
C ASN A 85 -10.31 4.34 10.34
N CYS A 86 -10.42 3.99 11.61
CA CYS A 86 -9.29 3.87 12.52
C CYS A 86 -8.81 2.41 12.56
N PRO A 87 -7.67 2.06 11.95
CA PRO A 87 -7.20 0.68 11.89
C PRO A 87 -6.99 0.05 13.27
N SER A 88 -6.67 0.87 14.27
CA SER A 88 -6.48 0.43 15.66
C SER A 88 -7.76 -0.02 16.36
N PHE A 89 -8.94 0.34 15.84
CA PHE A 89 -10.25 0.06 16.46
C PHE A 89 -11.18 -0.75 15.55
N ILE A 90 -10.64 -1.42 14.52
CA ILE A 90 -11.44 -2.27 13.64
C ILE A 90 -12.03 -3.43 14.45
N THR A 91 -13.35 -3.48 14.52
CA THR A 91 -14.10 -4.59 15.12
C THR A 91 -14.72 -5.44 14.02
N PHE A 92 -14.44 -6.75 14.04
CA PHE A 92 -14.94 -7.71 13.04
C PHE A 92 -16.33 -8.26 13.35
N ASP A 93 -16.95 -7.85 14.46
CA ASP A 93 -18.32 -8.23 14.81
C ASP A 93 -19.34 -7.26 14.22
N ASN A 94 -19.45 -7.27 12.89
CA ASN A 94 -20.36 -6.44 12.13
C ASN A 94 -21.28 -7.30 11.24
N ARG A 95 -22.26 -6.67 10.60
CA ARG A 95 -23.22 -7.36 9.71
C ARG A 95 -22.53 -8.14 8.60
N ALA A 96 -21.36 -7.69 8.13
CA ALA A 96 -20.64 -8.35 7.04
C ALA A 96 -20.23 -9.79 7.42
N LYS A 97 -20.00 -10.08 8.70
CA LYS A 97 -19.76 -11.43 9.22
C LYS A 97 -20.94 -12.38 9.03
N ALA A 98 -22.18 -11.88 8.98
CA ALA A 98 -23.36 -12.73 8.72
C ALA A 98 -23.62 -12.94 7.22
N MET A 99 -23.07 -12.07 6.37
CA MET A 99 -23.27 -12.09 4.92
C MET A 99 -22.15 -12.83 4.18
N SER A 100 -21.02 -13.11 4.84
CA SER A 100 -19.92 -13.85 4.23
C SER A 100 -20.25 -15.35 4.15
N PRO A 101 -20.06 -15.99 2.97
CA PRO A 101 -20.41 -17.39 2.76
C PRO A 101 -19.63 -18.34 3.68
N GLU A 102 -18.39 -17.98 4.04
CA GLU A 102 -17.57 -18.76 4.97
C GLU A 102 -18.16 -18.81 6.37
N PHE A 103 -18.61 -17.68 6.91
CA PHE A 103 -19.22 -17.65 8.24
C PHE A 103 -20.60 -18.33 8.25
N ALA A 104 -21.34 -18.30 7.14
CA ALA A 104 -22.57 -19.08 6.99
C ALA A 104 -22.29 -20.59 7.06
N MET A 105 -21.27 -21.08 6.36
CA MET A 105 -20.84 -22.49 6.43
C MET A 105 -20.35 -22.87 7.84
N LEU A 106 -19.54 -22.02 8.48
CA LEU A 106 -19.09 -22.28 9.85
C LEU A 106 -20.27 -22.34 10.84
N ARG A 107 -21.31 -21.52 10.63
CA ARG A 107 -22.53 -21.54 11.44
C ARG A 107 -23.30 -22.86 11.26
N THR A 108 -23.45 -23.36 10.04
CA THR A 108 -24.15 -24.63 9.79
C THR A 108 -23.37 -25.82 10.34
N LEU A 109 -22.05 -25.86 10.15
CA LEU A 109 -21.18 -26.90 10.73
C LEU A 109 -21.25 -26.91 12.26
N LYS A 110 -21.22 -25.73 12.90
CA LYS A 110 -21.34 -25.60 14.35
C LYS A 110 -22.71 -26.05 14.86
N GLN A 111 -23.79 -25.82 14.11
CA GLN A 111 -25.13 -26.32 14.44
C GLN A 111 -25.21 -27.85 14.30
N GLN A 112 -24.62 -28.41 13.24
CA GLN A 112 -24.57 -29.86 13.02
C GLN A 112 -23.79 -30.59 14.12
N GLN A 113 -22.66 -30.03 14.57
CA GLN A 113 -21.89 -30.57 15.70
C GLN A 113 -22.70 -30.56 17.01
N ARG A 114 -23.46 -29.49 17.28
CA ARG A 114 -24.32 -29.41 18.47
C ARG A 114 -25.44 -30.44 18.45
N GLN A 115 -26.08 -30.65 17.31
CA GLN A 115 -27.10 -31.69 17.16
C GLN A 115 -26.52 -33.09 17.39
N ARG A 116 -25.31 -33.36 16.88
CA ARG A 116 -24.62 -34.65 17.10
C ARG A 116 -24.32 -34.89 18.58
N GLN A 117 -23.84 -33.89 19.31
CA GLN A 117 -23.55 -34.04 20.74
C GLN A 117 -24.80 -34.29 21.58
N ASN A 118 -25.92 -33.60 21.28
CA ASN A 118 -27.17 -33.82 22.01
C ASN A 118 -27.78 -35.20 21.68
N SER A 119 -27.71 -35.64 20.42
CA SER A 119 -28.22 -36.95 20.03
C SER A 119 -27.44 -38.11 20.66
N SER A 120 -26.12 -37.97 20.86
CA SER A 120 -25.32 -39.00 21.55
C SER A 120 -25.53 -39.03 23.07
N ARG A 121 -26.02 -37.95 23.69
CA ARG A 121 -26.36 -37.95 25.12
C ARG A 121 -27.76 -38.52 25.41
N GLY A 122 -28.67 -38.50 24.44
CA GLY A 122 -30.05 -38.94 24.62
C GLY A 122 -30.28 -40.45 24.61
N THR A 123 -29.35 -41.25 24.07
CA THR A 123 -29.62 -42.68 23.82
C THR A 123 -29.21 -43.64 24.94
N HIS A 124 -28.61 -43.16 26.04
CA HIS A 124 -28.12 -44.01 27.12
C HIS A 124 -28.87 -43.87 28.46
N SER A 125 -29.98 -43.11 28.53
CA SER A 125 -30.63 -42.77 29.81
C SER A 125 -32.12 -43.11 29.96
N GLY A 126 -32.78 -43.73 28.98
CA GLY A 126 -34.26 -43.77 28.94
C GLY A 126 -34.98 -45.13 29.00
N ARG A 127 -34.30 -46.28 28.98
CA ARG A 127 -34.98 -47.59 28.70
C ARG A 127 -35.46 -48.37 29.94
N VAL A 128 -35.49 -47.79 31.14
CA VAL A 128 -35.82 -48.53 32.39
C VAL A 128 -37.13 -48.10 33.06
N SER A 129 -37.77 -46.99 32.66
CA SER A 129 -38.88 -46.41 33.45
C SER A 129 -40.32 -46.69 32.95
N GLU A 130 -40.54 -47.52 31.92
CA GLU A 130 -41.86 -47.58 31.24
C GLU A 130 -42.63 -48.90 31.39
N VAL A 131 -42.42 -49.68 32.48
CA VAL A 131 -43.08 -51.00 32.68
C VAL A 131 -43.94 -51.10 33.96
N ILE A 132 -44.18 -50.00 34.71
CA ILE A 132 -44.79 -50.10 36.07
C ILE A 132 -46.21 -49.48 36.22
N GLN A 133 -46.85 -48.91 35.19
CA GLN A 133 -48.10 -48.14 35.39
C GLN A 133 -49.38 -48.69 34.70
N THR A 134 -49.56 -50.01 34.63
CA THR A 134 -50.78 -50.61 34.03
C THR A 134 -51.44 -51.63 34.95
N GLU A 135 -51.91 -51.22 36.13
CA GLU A 135 -52.78 -52.04 37.01
C GLU A 135 -53.27 -51.11 38.13
N GLU A 136 -54.50 -50.58 38.02
CA GLU A 136 -55.37 -50.01 39.08
C GLU A 136 -56.39 -49.04 38.46
N ASP A 137 -57.33 -49.57 37.67
CA ASP A 137 -58.60 -48.87 37.39
C ASP A 137 -59.71 -49.91 37.14
N SER A 138 -60.36 -50.33 38.23
CA SER A 138 -61.63 -51.07 38.19
C SER A 138 -62.55 -50.51 39.26
N ALA A 139 -63.37 -49.59 38.75
CA ALA A 139 -64.63 -49.06 39.25
C ALA A 139 -65.30 -49.79 40.41
N ASP A 140 -65.57 -49.04 41.48
CA ASP A 140 -66.63 -49.30 42.44
C ASP A 140 -67.63 -48.13 42.35
N ASP A 141 -68.79 -48.42 41.75
CA ASP A 141 -69.97 -47.56 41.60
C ASP A 141 -71.14 -48.36 42.16
N SER A 142 -71.73 -47.94 43.29
CA SER A 142 -73.12 -48.22 43.71
C SER A 142 -73.48 -47.56 45.05
N GLN A 143 -74.25 -46.48 44.95
CA GLN A 143 -75.38 -46.02 45.79
C GLN A 143 -75.53 -46.52 47.25
N GLU A 144 -75.47 -45.60 48.22
CA GLU A 144 -76.62 -45.01 48.97
C GLU A 144 -76.11 -43.94 49.96
#